data_AF-A0A957IN27-F1
#
_entry.id   AF-A0A957IN27-F1
#
_cell.length_a   1.000
_cell.length_b   1.000
_cell.length_c   1.000
_cell.angle_alpha   90.00
_cell.angle_beta   90.00
_cell.angle_gamma   90.00
#
_symmetry.space_group_name_H-M   'P 1'
#
loop_
_entity.id
_entity.type
_entity.pdbx_description
1 polymer ?
#
loop_
_entity_poly.entity_id
_entity_poly.type
_entity_poly.pdbx_seq_one_letter_code
_entity_poly.pdbx_strand_id
1 'polypeptide(L)' 'PESGLRNVKLTAIPGVPPNLKKPPSGCRFAARCKYVRPECKTLSIPLREVAGGRTYRCILSEEELRELYAWEARKKNE' A
#
# COMPACT_ATOMS: atom_id res chain seq x y z
N PRO A 1 -6.06 -20.32 -10.08
CA PRO A 1 -4.88 -19.87 -9.29
C PRO A 1 -4.01 -19.03 -10.21
N GLU A 2 -3.80 -17.76 -9.86
CA GLU A 2 -3.45 -16.69 -10.78
C GLU A 2 -2.05 -16.88 -11.39
N SER A 3 -1.96 -16.73 -12.71
CA SER A 3 -0.73 -16.74 -13.50
C SER A 3 0.22 -15.67 -12.97
N GLY A 4 1.14 -16.09 -12.11
CA GLY A 4 2.13 -15.22 -11.48
C GLY A 4 3.01 -14.55 -12.54
N LEU A 5 3.19 -13.24 -12.38
CA LEU A 5 4.11 -12.39 -13.14
C LEU A 5 5.56 -12.89 -12.95
N ARG A 6 5.94 -13.92 -13.69
CA ARG A 6 7.24 -14.61 -13.59
C ARG A 6 8.46 -13.71 -13.79
N ASN A 7 8.28 -12.49 -14.31
CA ASN A 7 9.35 -11.54 -14.62
C ASN A 7 9.19 -10.15 -13.99
N VAL A 8 8.22 -9.93 -13.08
CA VAL A 8 8.10 -8.64 -12.38
C VAL A 8 8.82 -8.75 -11.04
N LYS A 9 9.92 -8.00 -10.89
CA LYS A 9 10.64 -7.89 -9.61
C LYS A 9 9.74 -7.17 -8.60
N LEU A 10 9.13 -7.94 -7.70
CA LEU A 10 8.33 -7.40 -6.60
C LEU A 10 9.21 -6.50 -5.73
N THR A 11 8.77 -5.27 -5.49
CA THR A 11 9.43 -4.38 -4.54
C THR A 11 9.19 -4.92 -3.14
N ALA A 12 10.24 -5.45 -2.52
CA ALA A 12 10.19 -5.88 -1.14
C ALA A 12 9.96 -4.65 -0.24
N ILE A 13 8.95 -4.72 0.61
CA ILE A 13 8.79 -3.75 1.69
C ILE A 13 9.94 -4.03 2.68
N PRO A 14 10.78 -3.07 3.09
CA PRO A 14 11.86 -3.31 4.07
C PRO A 14 11.32 -3.36 5.51
N GLY A 15 11.90 -4.21 6.38
CA GLY A 15 11.59 -4.29 7.83
C GLY A 15 10.93 -5.60 8.31
N VAL A 16 10.68 -5.71 9.61
CA VAL A 16 10.02 -6.88 10.25
C VAL A 16 8.49 -6.69 10.34
N PRO A 17 7.68 -7.76 10.26
CA PRO A 17 6.25 -7.67 10.55
C PRO A 17 6.01 -7.19 11.99
N PRO A 18 5.01 -6.33 12.24
CA PRO A 18 4.68 -5.92 13.60
C PRO A 18 4.13 -7.09 14.40
N ASN A 19 4.33 -7.05 15.72
CA ASN A 19 3.82 -8.08 16.63
C ASN A 19 2.28 -8.08 16.63
N LEU A 20 1.67 -9.18 16.18
CA LEU A 20 0.22 -9.28 16.00
C LEU A 20 -0.58 -9.27 17.32
N LYS A 21 0.08 -9.46 18.48
CA LYS A 21 -0.58 -9.40 19.80
C LYS A 21 -0.98 -7.99 20.22
N LYS A 22 -0.34 -6.96 19.65
CA LYS A 22 -0.64 -5.54 19.89
C LYS A 22 -0.70 -4.83 18.53
N PRO A 23 -1.82 -4.95 17.79
CA PRO A 23 -1.93 -4.29 16.50
C PRO A 23 -1.75 -2.78 16.69
N PRO A 24 -0.90 -2.11 15.87
CA PRO A 24 -0.76 -0.67 15.94
C PRO A 24 -2.08 0.01 15.59
N SER A 25 -2.35 1.13 16.23
CA SER A 25 -3.48 1.99 15.85
C SER A 25 -3.33 2.45 14.40
N GLY A 26 -4.45 2.48 13.69
CA GLY A 26 -4.52 2.84 12.27
C GLY A 26 -3.97 1.79 11.30
N CYS A 27 -3.21 2.22 10.30
CA CYS A 27 -2.70 1.39 9.22
C CYS A 27 -1.53 0.51 9.69
N ARG A 28 -1.68 -0.81 9.58
CA ARG A 28 -0.62 -1.80 9.90
C ARG A 28 0.66 -1.63 9.09
N PHE A 29 0.57 -0.99 7.93
CA PHE A 29 1.69 -0.75 7.04
C PHE A 29 2.33 0.62 7.23
N ALA A 30 1.81 1.49 8.11
CA ALA A 30 2.30 2.87 8.27
C ALA A 30 3.81 2.95 8.55
N ALA A 31 4.37 2.01 9.32
CA ALA A 31 5.80 1.97 9.64
C ALA A 31 6.70 1.66 8.43
N ARG A 32 6.15 1.10 7.35
CA ARG A 32 6.91 0.62 6.18
C ARG A 32 6.36 1.14 4.85
N CYS A 33 5.31 1.93 4.88
CA CYS A 33 4.68 2.51 3.69
C CYS A 33 5.47 3.73 3.24
N LYS A 34 5.94 3.72 1.99
CA LYS A 34 6.64 4.87 1.37
C LYS A 34 5.74 6.10 1.16
N TYR A 35 4.42 5.91 1.22
CA TYR A 35 3.40 6.95 1.08
C TYR A 35 2.68 7.27 2.40
N VAL A 36 3.32 6.98 3.53
CA VAL A 36 2.71 7.20 4.85
C VAL A 36 2.36 8.68 5.05
N ARG A 37 1.14 8.96 5.48
CA ARG A 37 0.71 10.28 6.02
C ARG A 37 0.50 10.17 7.53
N PRO A 38 0.50 11.29 8.29
CA PRO A 38 0.25 11.27 9.73
C PRO A 38 -1.05 10.54 10.12
N GLU A 39 -2.10 10.74 9.31
CA GLU A 39 -3.42 10.11 9.45
C GLU A 39 -3.36 8.58 9.42
N CYS A 40 -2.40 7.98 8.70
CA CYS A 40 -2.23 6.53 8.64
C CYS A 40 -1.91 5.92 10.01
N LYS A 41 -1.41 6.70 10.98
CA LYS A 41 -1.02 6.21 12.32
C LYS A 41 -2.14 6.31 13.35
N THR A 42 -3.21 7.03 13.03
CA THR A 42 -4.25 7.40 14.02
C THR A 42 -5.65 7.03 13.57
N LEU A 43 -5.96 7.09 12.27
CA LEU A 43 -7.31 6.85 11.75
C LEU A 43 -7.57 5.38 11.43
N SER A 44 -8.81 4.94 11.67
CA SER A 44 -9.31 3.66 11.16
C SER A 44 -9.39 3.71 9.63
N ILE A 45 -8.76 2.74 8.97
CA ILE A 45 -8.65 2.73 7.50
C ILE A 45 -9.87 2.00 6.92
N PRO A 46 -10.76 2.70 6.18
CA PRO A 46 -11.96 2.07 5.63
C PRO A 46 -11.59 1.05 4.55
N LEU A 47 -12.43 0.03 4.39
CA LEU A 47 -12.39 -0.86 3.23
C LEU A 47 -13.00 -0.12 2.04
N ARG A 48 -12.28 -0.07 0.93
CA ARG A 48 -12.71 0.55 -0.32
C ARG A 48 -12.78 -0.48 -1.43
N GLU A 49 -13.79 -0.36 -2.27
CA GLU A 49 -14.00 -1.23 -3.41
C GLU A 49 -13.45 -0.55 -4.67
N VAL A 50 -12.91 -1.36 -5.59
CA VAL A 50 -12.47 -0.92 -6.92
C VAL A 50 -13.06 -1.85 -7.98
N ALA A 51 -12.92 -1.46 -9.24
CA ALA A 51 -13.43 -2.24 -10.36
C ALA A 51 -12.97 -3.71 -10.33
N GLY A 52 -13.89 -4.61 -10.67
CA GLY A 52 -13.64 -6.06 -10.73
C GLY A 52 -13.74 -6.78 -9.38
N GLY A 53 -14.52 -6.26 -8.43
CA GLY A 53 -14.80 -6.93 -7.15
C GLY A 53 -13.60 -6.98 -6.20
N ARG A 54 -12.58 -6.15 -6.44
CA ARG A 54 -11.38 -6.06 -5.61
C ARG A 54 -11.58 -5.02 -4.53
N THR A 55 -10.94 -5.23 -3.38
CA THR A 55 -11.02 -4.29 -2.26
C THR A 55 -9.66 -4.01 -1.65
N TYR A 56 -9.50 -2.84 -1.05
CA TYR A 56 -8.26 -2.43 -0.39
C TYR A 56 -8.53 -1.57 0.85
N ARG A 57 -7.53 -1.46 1.73
CA ARG A 57 -7.52 -0.54 2.87
C ARG A 57 -6.35 0.42 2.73
N CYS A 58 -6.63 1.65 2.32
CA CYS A 58 -5.69 2.77 2.32
C CYS A 58 -6.48 4.06 2.55
N ILE A 59 -5.84 5.13 3.03
CA ILE A 59 -6.47 6.45 3.07
C ILE A 59 -6.49 7.15 1.70
N LEU A 60 -5.59 6.76 0.80
CA LEU A 60 -5.47 7.30 -0.55
C LEU A 60 -6.53 6.73 -1.48
N SER A 61 -7.10 7.57 -2.35
CA SER A 61 -8.04 7.11 -3.39
C SER A 61 -7.32 6.29 -4.47
N GLU A 62 -8.10 5.61 -5.33
CA GLU A 62 -7.53 4.89 -6.49
C GLU A 62 -6.75 5.85 -7.41
N GLU A 63 -7.30 7.05 -7.61
CA GLU A 63 -6.71 8.10 -8.44
C GLU A 63 -5.35 8.54 -7.88
N GLU A 64 -5.29 8.89 -6.58
CA GLU A 64 -4.03 9.27 -5.92
C GLU A 64 -2.98 8.14 -6.02
N LEU A 65 -3.40 6.88 -5.84
CA LEU A 65 -2.49 5.73 -5.96
C LEU A 65 -1.94 5.57 -7.38
N ARG A 66 -2.77 5.78 -8.41
CA ARG A 66 -2.32 5.73 -9.81
C ARG A 66 -1.31 6.82 -10.12
N GLU A 67 -1.56 8.04 -9.66
CA GLU A 67 -0.63 9.16 -9.87
C GLU A 67 0.72 8.92 -9.19
N LEU A 68 0.71 8.43 -7.94
CA LEU A 68 1.93 8.09 -7.21
C LEU A 68 2.75 7.02 -7.92
N TYR A 69 2.12 5.94 -8.38
CA TYR A 69 2.83 4.88 -9.12
C TYR A 69 3.33 5.35 -10.48
N ALA A 70 2.58 6.21 -11.19
CA ALA A 70 3.04 6.81 -12.43
C ALA A 70 4.28 7.69 -12.22
N TRP A 71 4.30 8.48 -11.14
CA TRP A 71 5.46 9.30 -10.78
C TRP A 71 6.70 8.46 -10.47
N GLU A 72 6.55 7.36 -9.72
CA GLU A 72 7.68 6.45 -9.46
C GLU A 72 8.20 5.78 -10.72
N ALA A 73 7.30 5.38 -11.63
CA ALA A 73 7.71 4.82 -12.90
C ALA A 73 8.54 5.82 -13.71
N ARG A 74 8.16 7.11 -13.71
CA ARG A 74 8.93 8.18 -14.35
C ARG A 74 10.30 8.35 -13.71
N LYS A 75 10.39 8.44 -12.38
CA LYS A 75 11.66 8.58 -11.65
C LYS A 75 12.64 7.44 -11.85
N LYS A 76 12.16 6.23 -12.14
CA LYS A 76 13.02 5.05 -12.35
C LYS A 76 13.63 5.01 -13.76
N ASN A 77 13.11 5.80 -14.70
CA ASN A 77 13.58 5.90 -16.07
C ASN A 77 14.48 7.13 -16.30
N GLU A 78 14.82 7.86 -15.24
CA GLU A 78 15.77 8.98 -15.22
C GLU A 78 17.07 8.58 -14.52
#